data_AF-A0A2E0KW23-F1
#
_entry.id   AF-A0A2E0KW23-F1
#
_cell.length_a   1.000
_cell.length_b   1.000
_cell.length_c   1.000
_cell.angle_alpha   90.00
_cell.angle_beta   90.00
_cell.angle_gamma   90.00
#
_symmetry.space_group_name_H-M   'P 1'
#
loop_
_entity.id
_entity.type
_entity.pdbx_description
1 polymer ?
#
loop_
_entity_poly.entity_id
_entity_poly.type
_entity_poly.pdbx_seq_one_letter_code
_entity_poly.pdbx_strand_id
1 'polypeptide(L)'
;MISECMAGAIIPRFDPLNLPDRCPDDQRRAPDVRYTWEWCFYTRDKTMRFDVHKVRTYLINELNEATRTVADVRHDGTDLILVDLVTGETVIIYLIERLMPINEIKETLTENTAKNLHTLFVLWGDMLLPEEERLYVPEDWMDALQTLYNHKIYGYDSYGPYASVFPVHFNKKQVGLDYYITYGDAITAANLHCDYVHVNSQHLNGFWRVADFAARAESHREQPSQANGASDEQRVPVDNRRHSLSVYFSVLELPGNADRNAVRRAYYHLARRYHPDVNDSPDSTKRMQQINEAYRHLMAHFDRER
;
A
#
# COMPACT_ATOMS: atom_id res chain seq x y z
N MET A 1 42.12 -60.31 -2.45
CA MET A 1 41.24 -59.45 -1.61
C MET A 1 40.90 -58.22 -2.46
N ILE A 2 40.11 -58.26 -3.54
CA ILE A 2 38.64 -58.45 -3.69
C ILE A 2 37.81 -57.93 -2.52
N SER A 3 37.09 -56.81 -2.77
CA SER A 3 35.65 -56.54 -2.50
C SER A 3 35.49 -55.01 -2.31
N GLU A 4 35.03 -54.24 -3.30
CA GLU A 4 33.61 -53.95 -3.65
C GLU A 4 32.81 -53.27 -2.53
N CYS A 5 32.24 -52.08 -2.77
CA CYS A 5 30.82 -51.92 -3.14
C CYS A 5 30.38 -50.45 -3.14
N MET A 6 29.71 -50.05 -4.22
CA MET A 6 28.81 -48.90 -4.29
C MET A 6 27.45 -49.26 -3.68
N ALA A 7 26.83 -48.32 -2.95
CA ALA A 7 25.39 -48.20 -2.72
C ALA A 7 25.13 -46.74 -2.32
N GLY A 8 24.25 -45.96 -2.94
CA GLY A 8 22.87 -46.28 -3.29
C GLY A 8 21.94 -45.82 -2.16
N ALA A 9 21.89 -44.51 -1.87
CA ALA A 9 20.98 -43.98 -0.85
C ALA A 9 19.57 -43.81 -1.44
N ILE A 10 18.66 -44.61 -0.91
CA ILE A 10 17.23 -44.65 -1.22
C ILE A 10 16.55 -43.48 -0.49
N ILE A 11 15.86 -42.60 -1.22
CA ILE A 11 14.96 -41.58 -0.65
C ILE A 11 13.66 -42.30 -0.21
N PRO A 12 13.23 -42.21 1.06
CA PRO A 12 11.94 -42.78 1.46
C PRO A 12 10.79 -41.94 0.88
N ARG A 13 9.78 -42.62 0.30
CA ARG A 13 8.50 -42.01 -0.11
C ARG A 13 7.74 -41.53 1.12
N PHE A 14 7.28 -40.28 1.08
CA PHE A 14 6.43 -39.68 2.09
C PHE A 14 4.99 -40.21 1.94
N ASP A 15 4.42 -40.75 3.02
CA ASP A 15 3.06 -41.30 3.08
C ASP A 15 2.15 -40.30 3.84
N PRO A 16 1.18 -39.63 3.19
CA PRO A 16 0.49 -38.47 3.75
C PRO A 16 -0.66 -38.81 4.73
N LEU A 17 -0.81 -40.07 5.16
CA LEU A 17 -1.97 -40.52 5.95
C LEU A 17 -1.67 -40.83 7.44
N ASN A 18 -0.51 -40.42 7.96
CA ASN A 18 -0.17 -40.66 9.37
C ASN A 18 0.60 -39.49 10.01
N LEU A 19 -0.11 -38.41 10.34
CA LEU A 19 0.40 -37.31 11.16
C LEU A 19 -0.17 -37.43 12.59
N PRO A 20 0.66 -37.34 13.65
CA PRO A 20 0.17 -37.42 15.02
C PRO A 20 -0.55 -36.13 15.44
N ASP A 21 -1.81 -36.26 15.84
CA ASP A 21 -2.61 -35.24 16.52
C ASP A 21 -2.12 -35.05 17.97
N ARG A 22 -1.10 -34.20 18.21
CA ARG A 22 -0.91 -33.35 19.41
C ARG A 22 0.50 -32.76 19.45
N CYS A 23 0.55 -31.48 19.83
CA CYS A 23 1.77 -30.72 20.08
C CYS A 23 2.39 -31.12 21.45
N PRO A 24 3.69 -31.44 21.56
CA PRO A 24 4.33 -31.63 22.85
C PRO A 24 4.70 -30.28 23.48
N ASP A 25 4.18 -30.08 24.69
CA ASP A 25 4.55 -29.02 25.63
C ASP A 25 5.83 -29.46 26.36
N ASP A 26 6.98 -28.81 26.14
CA ASP A 26 8.13 -28.93 27.06
C ASP A 26 9.06 -27.71 27.02
N GLN A 27 9.07 -26.99 28.14
CA GLN A 27 10.09 -26.02 28.52
C GLN A 27 11.35 -26.77 29.01
N ARG A 28 12.46 -26.72 28.25
CA ARG A 28 13.83 -26.51 28.78
C ARG A 28 14.95 -26.56 27.71
N ARG A 29 15.87 -25.58 27.84
CA ARG A 29 17.24 -25.45 27.28
C ARG A 29 17.38 -25.04 25.80
N ALA A 30 17.62 -23.75 25.61
CA ALA A 30 18.29 -23.20 24.43
C ALA A 30 19.78 -23.62 24.40
N PRO A 31 20.32 -23.82 23.19
CA PRO A 31 21.61 -23.23 22.85
C PRO A 31 21.51 -22.32 21.61
N ASP A 32 22.35 -21.31 21.66
CA ASP A 32 22.78 -20.34 20.64
C ASP A 32 22.58 -20.76 19.17
N VAL A 33 21.53 -20.24 18.52
CA VAL A 33 21.32 -20.34 17.07
C VAL A 33 20.91 -18.97 16.53
N ARG A 34 21.74 -18.46 15.62
CA ARG A 34 21.52 -17.27 14.81
C ARG A 34 20.11 -17.30 14.20
N TYR A 35 19.37 -16.20 14.34
CA TYR A 35 18.03 -16.02 13.81
C TYR A 35 17.95 -16.34 12.30
N THR A 36 17.62 -17.58 11.96
CA THR A 36 17.13 -17.99 10.64
C THR A 36 15.62 -17.70 10.63
N TRP A 37 15.24 -16.58 10.04
CA TRP A 37 13.85 -16.11 9.89
C TRP A 37 13.00 -16.95 8.91
N GLU A 38 13.31 -18.22 8.71
CA GLU A 38 12.71 -19.05 7.66
C GLU A 38 11.54 -19.93 8.10
N TRP A 39 11.14 -19.95 9.38
CA TRP A 39 10.17 -20.96 9.86
C TRP A 39 8.94 -20.46 10.64
N CYS A 40 8.64 -19.15 10.63
CA CYS A 40 7.37 -18.62 11.14
C CYS A 40 6.40 -18.09 10.06
N PHE A 41 6.66 -18.37 8.78
CA PHE A 41 5.84 -17.83 7.67
C PHE A 41 4.76 -18.78 7.14
N TYR A 42 4.55 -19.95 7.74
CA TYR A 42 3.56 -20.90 7.21
C TYR A 42 2.70 -21.52 8.31
N THR A 43 1.65 -20.80 8.70
CA THR A 43 0.31 -21.33 9.04
C THR A 43 -0.63 -20.16 9.35
N ARG A 44 -1.01 -19.42 8.32
CA ARG A 44 -2.19 -18.56 8.35
C ARG A 44 -2.99 -18.80 7.08
N ASP A 45 -3.53 -20.01 6.95
CA ASP A 45 -4.58 -20.29 5.97
C ASP A 45 -5.88 -19.65 6.47
N LYS A 46 -6.09 -18.39 6.05
CA LYS A 46 -7.38 -17.70 5.96
C LYS A 46 -7.29 -16.78 4.75
N THR A 47 -7.84 -17.27 3.66
CA THR A 47 -7.99 -16.69 2.33
C THR A 47 -8.27 -15.19 2.28
N MET A 48 -7.23 -14.35 2.35
CA MET A 48 -7.26 -13.06 1.67
C MET A 48 -6.93 -13.35 0.21
N ARG A 49 -7.96 -13.47 -0.64
CA ARG A 49 -7.71 -13.43 -2.08
C ARG A 49 -7.25 -12.02 -2.39
N PHE A 50 -5.94 -11.81 -2.38
CA PHE A 50 -5.30 -10.62 -2.92
C PHE A 50 -5.76 -10.49 -4.35
N ASP A 51 -6.47 -9.40 -4.60
CA ASP A 51 -7.05 -9.18 -5.89
C ASP A 51 -6.26 -8.03 -6.53
N VAL A 52 -4.99 -8.34 -6.86
CA VAL A 52 -4.17 -7.49 -7.72
C VAL A 52 -4.95 -7.15 -8.99
N HIS A 53 -5.82 -8.06 -9.46
CA HIS A 53 -6.74 -7.75 -10.55
C HIS A 53 -7.72 -6.63 -10.19
N LYS A 54 -8.38 -6.61 -9.03
CA LYS A 54 -9.22 -5.47 -8.59
C LYS A 54 -8.45 -4.16 -8.55
N VAL A 55 -7.26 -4.15 -7.93
CA VAL A 55 -6.46 -2.92 -7.82
C VAL A 55 -6.04 -2.43 -9.20
N ARG A 56 -5.62 -3.34 -10.06
CA ARG A 56 -5.28 -3.04 -11.45
C ARG A 56 -6.48 -2.51 -12.22
N THR A 57 -7.64 -3.16 -12.14
CA THR A 57 -8.87 -2.71 -12.79
C THR A 57 -9.27 -1.32 -12.30
N TYR A 58 -9.20 -1.08 -10.98
CA TYR A 58 -9.43 0.23 -10.40
C TYR A 58 -8.47 1.28 -10.98
N LEU A 59 -7.17 1.01 -10.96
CA LEU A 59 -6.16 1.94 -11.44
C LEU A 59 -6.27 2.21 -12.94
N ILE A 60 -6.51 1.17 -13.75
CA ILE A 60 -6.75 1.30 -15.20
C ILE A 60 -7.97 2.18 -15.46
N ASN A 61 -9.07 2.00 -14.71
CA ASN A 61 -10.27 2.83 -14.88
C ASN A 61 -9.98 4.30 -14.55
N GLU A 62 -9.33 4.58 -13.42
CA GLU A 62 -8.97 5.95 -13.04
C GLU A 62 -8.01 6.59 -14.07
N LEU A 63 -7.05 5.84 -14.61
CA LEU A 63 -6.14 6.29 -15.67
C LEU A 63 -6.87 6.57 -16.98
N ASN A 64 -7.79 5.70 -17.40
CA ASN A 64 -8.60 5.89 -18.61
C ASN A 64 -9.55 7.09 -18.50
N GLU A 65 -10.03 7.41 -17.30
CA GLU A 65 -10.82 8.63 -17.05
C GLU A 65 -9.96 9.91 -17.17
N ALA A 66 -8.66 9.82 -16.91
CA ALA A 66 -7.71 10.93 -16.96
C ALA A 66 -7.24 11.30 -18.39
N THR A 67 -8.18 11.38 -19.35
CA THR A 67 -7.95 11.60 -20.80
C THR A 67 -7.13 12.84 -21.19
N ARG A 68 -6.98 13.83 -20.29
CA ARG A 68 -6.12 15.01 -20.53
C ARG A 68 -4.64 14.74 -20.28
N THR A 69 -4.35 13.71 -19.48
CA THR A 69 -3.00 13.36 -19.03
C THR A 69 -2.56 12.05 -19.68
N VAL A 70 -3.46 11.07 -19.74
CA VAL A 70 -3.22 9.72 -20.26
C VAL A 70 -3.75 9.61 -21.68
N ALA A 71 -2.90 9.13 -22.59
CA ALA A 71 -3.22 8.90 -23.99
C ALA A 71 -3.65 7.45 -24.27
N ASP A 72 -2.93 6.47 -23.69
CA ASP A 72 -3.23 5.04 -23.82
C ASP A 72 -2.80 4.28 -22.57
N VAL A 73 -3.50 3.18 -22.27
CA VAL A 73 -3.20 2.28 -21.14
C VAL A 73 -3.16 0.85 -21.65
N ARG A 74 -2.03 0.18 -21.44
CA ARG A 74 -1.81 -1.24 -21.76
C ARG A 74 -1.43 -2.00 -20.50
N HIS A 75 -1.67 -3.30 -20.48
CA HIS A 75 -1.26 -4.16 -19.36
C HIS A 75 -0.95 -5.58 -19.85
N ASP A 76 -0.12 -6.30 -19.11
CA ASP A 76 0.24 -7.69 -19.42
C ASP A 76 -0.81 -8.72 -18.95
N GLY A 77 -1.79 -8.28 -18.15
CA GLY A 77 -2.80 -9.16 -17.54
C GLY A 77 -2.38 -9.73 -16.19
N THR A 78 -1.19 -9.36 -15.72
CA THR A 78 -0.61 -9.59 -14.41
C THR A 78 -0.24 -8.22 -13.80
N ASP A 79 0.83 -8.09 -13.07
CA ASP A 79 1.16 -6.96 -12.21
C ASP A 79 1.66 -5.69 -12.91
N LEU A 80 1.71 -5.63 -14.24
CA LEU A 80 2.36 -4.55 -14.98
C LEU A 80 1.36 -3.74 -15.82
N ILE A 81 1.37 -2.42 -15.64
CA ILE A 81 0.59 -1.46 -16.42
C ILE A 81 1.55 -0.51 -17.14
N LEU A 82 1.44 -0.40 -18.47
CA LEU A 82 2.08 0.64 -19.26
C LEU A 82 1.08 1.76 -19.54
N VAL A 83 1.51 3.00 -19.34
CA VAL A 83 0.70 4.19 -19.56
C VAL A 83 1.47 5.12 -20.48
N ASP A 84 0.92 5.40 -21.65
CA ASP A 84 1.44 6.46 -22.51
C ASP A 84 0.77 7.77 -22.13
N LEU A 85 1.57 8.78 -21.82
CA LEU A 85 1.08 10.12 -21.51
C LEU A 85 0.88 10.93 -22.80
N VAL A 86 -0.01 11.92 -22.74
CA VAL A 86 -0.23 12.88 -23.84
C VAL A 86 1.05 13.67 -24.16
N THR A 87 1.99 13.77 -23.21
CA THR A 87 3.32 14.37 -23.41
C THR A 87 4.23 13.57 -24.35
N GLY A 88 3.89 12.31 -24.65
CA GLY A 88 4.70 11.38 -25.43
C GLY A 88 5.65 10.52 -24.58
N GLU A 89 5.61 10.65 -23.26
CA GLU A 89 6.39 9.84 -22.33
C GLU A 89 5.61 8.59 -21.92
N THR A 90 6.32 7.47 -21.71
CA THR A 90 5.71 6.22 -21.24
C THR A 90 6.09 5.98 -19.78
N VAL A 91 5.09 5.66 -18.97
CA VAL A 91 5.19 5.23 -17.58
C VAL A 91 4.95 3.72 -17.51
N ILE A 92 5.73 3.03 -16.69
CA ILE A 92 5.53 1.64 -16.33
C ILE A 92 5.26 1.55 -14.83
N ILE A 93 4.08 1.04 -14.49
CA ILE A 93 3.60 0.88 -13.12
C ILE A 93 3.66 -0.60 -12.75
N TYR A 94 4.38 -0.92 -11.68
CA TYR A 94 4.49 -2.27 -11.13
C TYR A 94 3.65 -2.40 -9.87
N LEU A 95 2.75 -3.38 -9.83
CA LEU A 95 1.95 -3.74 -8.67
C LEU A 95 2.65 -4.85 -7.87
N ILE A 96 3.40 -4.47 -6.85
CA ILE A 96 4.30 -5.37 -6.12
C ILE A 96 3.59 -6.03 -4.94
N GLU A 97 3.44 -7.34 -5.00
CA GLU A 97 2.83 -8.17 -3.95
C GLU A 97 3.85 -8.93 -3.07
N ARG A 98 5.13 -8.95 -3.47
CA ARG A 98 6.21 -9.63 -2.75
C ARG A 98 7.36 -8.70 -2.44
N LEU A 99 8.17 -9.07 -1.45
CA LEU A 99 9.43 -8.38 -1.17
C LEU A 99 10.30 -8.37 -2.42
N MET A 100 10.79 -7.18 -2.78
CA MET A 100 11.69 -6.97 -3.90
C MET A 100 13.09 -6.64 -3.37
N PRO A 101 14.07 -7.55 -3.55
CA PRO A 101 15.44 -7.28 -3.18
C PRO A 101 15.99 -6.05 -3.90
N ILE A 102 16.92 -5.35 -3.26
CA ILE A 102 17.51 -4.12 -3.79
C ILE A 102 18.13 -4.27 -5.19
N ASN A 103 18.69 -5.44 -5.51
CA ASN A 103 19.27 -5.70 -6.82
C ASN A 103 18.19 -5.76 -7.91
N GLU A 104 17.05 -6.38 -7.63
CA GLU A 104 15.91 -6.44 -8.56
C GLU A 104 15.33 -5.06 -8.84
N ILE A 105 15.25 -4.19 -7.81
CA ILE A 105 14.89 -2.76 -7.97
C ILE A 105 15.87 -2.06 -8.92
N LYS A 106 17.18 -2.21 -8.68
CA LYS A 106 18.23 -1.57 -9.48
C LYS A 106 18.23 -2.03 -10.93
N GLU A 107 18.13 -3.33 -11.15
CA GLU A 107 18.09 -3.92 -12.49
C GLU A 107 16.88 -3.40 -13.25
N THR A 108 15.70 -3.43 -12.63
CA THR A 108 14.46 -2.90 -13.20
C THR A 108 14.58 -1.43 -13.56
N LEU A 109 15.05 -0.59 -12.63
CA LEU A 109 15.23 0.84 -12.87
C LEU A 109 16.26 1.12 -13.97
N THR A 110 17.35 0.36 -14.01
CA THR A 110 18.42 0.50 -15.02
C THR A 110 17.89 0.16 -16.40
N GLU A 111 17.21 -0.97 -16.54
CA GLU A 111 16.62 -1.41 -17.80
C GLU A 111 15.55 -0.43 -18.30
N ASN A 112 14.64 -0.01 -17.42
CA ASN A 112 13.56 0.90 -17.80
C ASN A 112 14.10 2.27 -18.17
N THR A 113 15.05 2.80 -17.39
CA THR A 113 15.68 4.09 -17.69
C THR A 113 16.41 4.04 -19.03
N ALA A 114 17.12 2.95 -19.34
CA ALA A 114 17.79 2.75 -20.63
C ALA A 114 16.79 2.66 -21.80
N LYS A 115 15.59 2.13 -21.57
CA LYS A 115 14.47 2.06 -22.54
C LYS A 115 13.65 3.36 -22.63
N ASN A 116 14.05 4.43 -21.93
CA ASN A 116 13.30 5.69 -21.79
C ASN A 116 11.89 5.53 -21.16
N LEU A 117 11.73 4.53 -20.28
CA LEU A 117 10.51 4.30 -19.52
C LEU A 117 10.62 4.90 -18.12
N HIS A 118 9.54 5.52 -17.64
CA HIS A 118 9.46 6.10 -16.30
C HIS A 118 8.84 5.10 -15.34
N THR A 119 9.58 4.72 -14.30
CA THR A 119 9.19 3.63 -13.40
C THR A 119 8.38 4.13 -12.20
N LEU A 120 7.28 3.45 -11.90
CA LEU A 120 6.49 3.61 -10.68
C LEU A 120 6.27 2.27 -9.99
N PHE A 121 6.76 2.13 -8.76
CA PHE A 121 6.45 0.98 -7.91
C PHE A 121 5.27 1.31 -6.99
N VAL A 122 4.26 0.43 -7.00
CA VAL A 122 3.10 0.50 -6.09
C VAL A 122 3.04 -0.81 -5.32
N LEU A 123 3.25 -0.74 -4.01
CA LEU A 123 3.42 -1.90 -3.14
C LEU A 123 2.13 -2.25 -2.43
N TRP A 124 1.94 -3.51 -2.12
CA TRP A 124 0.83 -3.93 -1.28
C TRP A 124 0.98 -3.36 0.14
N GLY A 125 0.03 -2.51 0.55
CA GLY A 125 0.04 -1.74 1.79
C GLY A 125 0.11 -2.61 3.05
N ASP A 126 -0.82 -3.53 3.23
CA ASP A 126 -0.90 -4.34 4.45
C ASP A 126 0.28 -5.30 4.68
N MET A 127 0.96 -5.76 3.62
CA MET A 127 2.05 -6.74 3.75
C MET A 127 3.44 -6.10 3.69
N LEU A 128 3.63 -5.10 2.84
CA LEU A 128 4.95 -4.57 2.53
C LEU A 128 5.20 -3.18 3.12
N LEU A 129 4.16 -2.45 3.54
CA LEU A 129 4.31 -1.09 4.06
C LEU A 129 4.12 -1.05 5.59
N PRO A 130 4.86 -0.17 6.27
CA PRO A 130 4.79 -0.06 7.72
C PRO A 130 3.46 0.51 8.21
N GLU A 131 3.09 0.19 9.46
CA GLU A 131 1.89 0.72 10.10
C GLU A 131 1.92 2.24 10.27
N GLU A 132 0.76 2.87 10.12
CA GLU A 132 0.61 4.31 10.31
C GLU A 132 0.84 4.72 11.78
N GLU A 133 1.30 5.95 12.00
CA GLU A 133 1.57 6.55 13.32
C GLU A 133 2.61 5.81 14.17
N ARG A 134 3.34 4.86 13.58
CA ARG A 134 4.39 4.09 14.24
C ARG A 134 5.78 4.59 13.83
N LEU A 135 6.72 4.53 14.78
CA LEU A 135 8.14 4.70 14.47
C LEU A 135 8.64 3.49 13.71
N TYR A 136 9.30 3.73 12.57
CA TYR A 136 9.79 2.69 11.70
C TYR A 136 11.20 3.00 11.20
N VAL A 137 12.05 1.97 11.11
CA VAL A 137 13.39 2.03 10.52
C VAL A 137 13.34 1.26 9.21
N PRO A 138 13.45 1.93 8.05
CA PRO A 138 13.43 1.28 6.75
C PRO A 138 14.57 0.28 6.57
N GLU A 139 14.24 -0.88 6.01
CA GLU A 139 15.22 -1.80 5.44
C GLU A 139 15.84 -1.22 4.16
N ASP A 140 17.00 -1.73 3.75
CA ASP A 140 17.80 -1.25 2.60
C ASP A 140 16.98 -0.99 1.33
N TRP A 141 16.08 -1.92 0.98
CA TRP A 141 15.25 -1.81 -0.23
C TRP A 141 14.19 -0.72 -0.08
N MET A 142 13.63 -0.56 1.12
CA MET A 142 12.61 0.44 1.40
C MET A 142 13.22 1.83 1.50
N ASP A 143 14.40 1.95 2.10
CA ASP A 143 15.18 3.20 2.12
C ASP A 143 15.52 3.67 0.69
N ALA A 144 15.89 2.73 -0.19
CA ALA A 144 16.12 3.03 -1.61
C ALA A 144 14.87 3.55 -2.31
N LEU A 145 13.72 2.89 -2.12
CA LEU A 145 12.45 3.30 -2.75
C LEU A 145 11.92 4.62 -2.21
N GLN A 146 11.91 4.82 -0.88
CA GLN A 146 11.43 6.08 -0.30
C GLN A 146 12.32 7.25 -0.73
N THR A 147 13.64 7.05 -0.82
CA THR A 147 14.56 8.07 -1.34
C THR A 147 14.29 8.38 -2.81
N LEU A 148 14.02 7.35 -3.63
CA LEU A 148 13.73 7.49 -5.06
C LEU A 148 12.50 8.36 -5.33
N TYR A 149 11.45 8.19 -4.53
CA TYR A 149 10.18 8.92 -4.69
C TYR A 149 10.03 10.08 -3.72
N ASN A 150 11.11 10.69 -3.22
CA ASN A 150 11.07 11.86 -2.33
C ASN A 150 10.28 11.62 -1.01
N HIS A 151 10.79 10.69 -0.19
CA HIS A 151 10.27 10.34 1.13
C HIS A 151 8.84 9.79 1.15
N LYS A 152 8.46 9.07 0.09
CA LYS A 152 7.19 8.35 0.02
C LYS A 152 7.33 7.05 -0.76
N ILE A 153 6.41 6.14 -0.55
CA ILE A 153 6.23 4.94 -1.37
C ILE A 153 4.74 4.82 -1.68
N TYR A 154 4.39 4.48 -2.92
CA TYR A 154 2.99 4.24 -3.24
C TYR A 154 2.56 2.86 -2.74
N GLY A 155 1.46 2.85 -2.00
CA GLY A 155 0.78 1.67 -1.51
C GLY A 155 -0.53 1.43 -2.26
N TYR A 156 -0.97 0.18 -2.29
CA TYR A 156 -2.33 -0.18 -2.65
C TYR A 156 -2.96 -1.08 -1.60
N ASP A 157 -4.27 -0.92 -1.42
CA ASP A 157 -5.09 -1.84 -0.63
C ASP A 157 -6.37 -2.20 -1.37
N SER A 158 -6.90 -3.39 -1.08
CA SER A 158 -8.21 -3.83 -1.56
C SER A 158 -9.04 -4.34 -0.39
N TYR A 159 -10.13 -3.64 -0.06
CA TYR A 159 -11.07 -4.04 0.98
C TYR A 159 -12.45 -4.25 0.37
N GLY A 160 -12.94 -5.48 0.42
CA GLY A 160 -14.24 -5.86 -0.13
C GLY A 160 -14.36 -5.54 -1.64
N PRO A 161 -15.32 -4.68 -2.06
CA PRO A 161 -15.49 -4.29 -3.45
C PRO A 161 -14.63 -3.09 -3.87
N TYR A 162 -13.88 -2.49 -2.96
CA TYR A 162 -13.14 -1.25 -3.23
C TYR A 162 -11.63 -1.50 -3.24
N ALA A 163 -10.94 -0.82 -4.13
CA ALA A 163 -9.50 -0.77 -4.19
C ALA A 163 -9.04 0.69 -4.13
N SER A 164 -7.80 0.91 -3.70
CA SER A 164 -7.17 2.22 -3.70
C SER A 164 -5.68 2.13 -3.96
N VAL A 165 -5.14 3.23 -4.45
CA VAL A 165 -3.70 3.49 -4.51
C VAL A 165 -3.46 4.83 -3.81
N PHE A 166 -2.48 4.91 -2.94
CA PHE A 166 -2.21 6.08 -2.09
C PHE A 166 -0.71 6.20 -1.78
N PRO A 167 -0.18 7.39 -1.49
CA PRO A 167 1.20 7.53 -1.03
C PRO A 167 1.31 7.23 0.48
N VAL A 168 2.40 6.59 0.89
CA VAL A 168 2.81 6.42 2.28
C VAL A 168 4.07 7.24 2.51
N HIS A 169 3.97 8.25 3.36
CA HIS A 169 5.02 9.22 3.62
C HIS A 169 5.91 8.78 4.78
N PHE A 170 7.22 8.95 4.58
CA PHE A 170 8.28 8.65 5.54
C PHE A 170 8.80 9.97 6.10
N ASN A 171 8.23 10.43 7.21
CA ASN A 171 8.60 11.70 7.82
C ASN A 171 9.79 11.51 8.77
N LYS A 172 10.97 11.94 8.35
CA LYS A 172 12.21 11.75 9.12
C LYS A 172 12.15 12.47 10.46
N LYS A 173 12.50 11.76 11.53
CA LYS A 173 12.64 12.36 12.86
C LYS A 173 13.90 13.24 12.92
N GLN A 174 13.84 14.32 13.72
CA GLN A 174 14.98 15.25 13.89
C GLN A 174 16.25 14.58 14.44
N VAL A 175 16.10 13.48 15.19
CA VAL A 175 17.20 12.74 15.81
C VAL A 175 16.95 11.24 15.63
N GLY A 176 17.94 10.52 15.08
CA GLY A 176 17.89 9.07 14.84
C GLY A 176 17.75 8.69 13.37
N LEU A 177 17.53 7.39 13.13
CA LEU A 177 17.24 6.82 11.81
C LEU A 177 15.74 6.52 11.61
N ASP A 178 14.92 6.86 12.61
CA ASP A 178 13.49 6.55 12.62
C ASP A 178 12.68 7.53 11.76
N TYR A 179 11.63 7.00 11.15
CA TYR A 179 10.63 7.76 10.42
C TYR A 179 9.25 7.61 11.09
N TYR A 180 8.47 8.68 11.03
CA TYR A 180 7.03 8.67 11.31
C TYR A 180 6.27 8.39 10.01
N ILE A 181 5.44 7.35 10.04
CA ILE A 181 4.69 6.91 8.87
C ILE A 181 3.32 7.58 8.83
N THR A 182 2.95 8.11 7.67
CA THR A 182 1.65 8.77 7.45
C THR A 182 1.08 8.37 6.10
N TYR A 183 -0.17 7.94 6.07
CA TYR A 183 -0.83 7.53 4.83
C TYR A 183 -1.55 8.74 4.22
N GLY A 184 -1.33 8.95 2.92
CA GLY A 184 -1.97 10.01 2.17
C GLY A 184 -3.29 9.59 1.53
N ASP A 185 -3.84 10.51 0.75
CA ASP A 185 -5.11 10.31 0.06
C ASP A 185 -4.98 9.32 -1.10
N ALA A 186 -6.13 8.79 -1.53
CA ALA A 186 -6.21 8.11 -2.81
C ALA A 186 -5.64 9.02 -3.93
N ILE A 187 -4.80 8.44 -4.79
CA ILE A 187 -4.17 9.16 -5.88
C ILE A 187 -5.23 9.75 -6.82
N THR A 188 -4.86 10.85 -7.47
CA THR A 188 -5.63 11.41 -8.58
C THR A 188 -4.89 11.10 -9.87
N ALA A 189 -5.43 10.21 -10.70
CA ALA A 189 -4.76 9.75 -11.92
C ALA A 189 -4.41 10.89 -12.88
N ALA A 190 -5.18 11.99 -12.88
CA ALA A 190 -4.88 13.19 -13.66
C ALA A 190 -3.56 13.88 -13.29
N ASN A 191 -3.01 13.62 -12.10
CA ASN A 191 -1.74 14.17 -11.63
C ASN A 191 -0.53 13.31 -12.03
N LEU A 192 -0.74 12.20 -12.76
CA LEU A 192 0.36 11.36 -13.22
C LEU A 192 1.32 12.18 -14.10
N HIS A 193 2.59 12.18 -13.73
CA HIS A 193 3.63 12.83 -14.51
C HIS A 193 4.96 12.09 -14.40
N CYS A 194 5.86 12.42 -15.32
CA CYS A 194 7.22 11.89 -15.39
C CYS A 194 8.21 12.88 -14.78
N ASP A 195 9.15 12.35 -14.02
CA ASP A 195 10.25 13.08 -13.41
C ASP A 195 11.59 12.37 -13.64
N TYR A 196 12.65 13.16 -13.55
CA TYR A 196 14.04 12.71 -13.62
C TYR A 196 14.72 13.02 -12.31
N VAL A 197 15.10 11.97 -11.58
CA VAL A 197 15.64 12.11 -10.23
C VAL A 197 17.08 11.62 -10.22
N HIS A 198 17.96 12.43 -9.64
CA HIS A 198 19.31 12.03 -9.32
C HIS A 198 19.37 11.60 -7.85
N VAL A 199 19.64 10.33 -7.61
CA VAL A 199 19.76 9.77 -6.26
C VAL A 199 21.24 9.53 -5.96
N ASN A 200 21.67 9.98 -4.80
CA ASN A 200 22.98 9.65 -4.23
C ASN A 200 22.78 9.15 -2.80
N SER A 201 22.58 7.85 -2.64
CA SER A 201 22.35 7.19 -1.36
C SER A 201 23.23 5.95 -1.20
N GLN A 202 23.29 5.41 0.01
CA GLN A 202 24.02 4.16 0.29
C GLN A 202 23.54 3.01 -0.60
N HIS A 203 22.25 3.01 -0.91
CA HIS A 203 21.55 1.88 -1.50
C HIS A 203 21.25 2.09 -2.98
N LEU A 204 21.07 3.32 -3.46
CA LEU A 204 20.74 3.62 -4.86
C LEU A 204 21.53 4.84 -5.34
N ASN A 205 22.19 4.73 -6.50
CA ASN A 205 23.01 5.80 -7.05
C ASN A 205 22.78 5.94 -8.55
N GLY A 206 22.59 7.17 -9.03
CA GLY A 206 22.49 7.47 -10.45
C GLY A 206 21.28 8.32 -10.82
N PHE A 207 21.01 8.38 -12.13
CA PHE A 207 19.89 9.11 -12.71
C PHE A 207 18.79 8.12 -13.07
N TRP A 208 17.58 8.39 -12.60
CA TRP A 208 16.43 7.51 -12.75
C TRP A 208 15.26 8.26 -13.36
N ARG A 209 14.59 7.59 -14.30
CA ARG A 209 13.30 8.01 -14.85
C ARG A 209 12.20 7.42 -13.98
N VAL A 210 11.46 8.27 -13.30
CA VAL A 210 10.39 7.86 -12.39
C VAL A 210 9.09 8.56 -12.75
N ALA A 211 7.98 8.03 -12.27
CA ALA A 211 6.69 8.70 -12.35
C ALA A 211 6.12 8.95 -10.97
N ASP A 212 5.22 9.93 -10.87
CA ASP A 212 4.68 10.42 -9.62
C ASP A 212 3.22 10.89 -9.81
N PHE A 213 2.41 10.82 -8.76
CA PHE A 213 1.03 11.32 -8.69
C PHE A 213 0.87 12.57 -7.80
N ALA A 214 1.93 13.02 -7.12
CA ALA A 214 1.88 14.24 -6.32
C ALA A 214 1.64 15.47 -7.20
N ALA A 215 0.95 16.48 -6.65
CA ALA A 215 0.78 17.74 -7.35
C ALA A 215 2.16 18.42 -7.51
N ARG A 216 2.48 18.87 -8.74
CA ARG A 216 3.75 19.56 -9.06
C ARG A 216 4.08 20.80 -8.21
N ALA A 217 3.17 21.26 -7.34
CA ALA A 217 3.25 22.53 -6.63
C ALA A 217 3.98 22.49 -5.26
N GLU A 218 4.49 21.35 -4.79
CA GLU A 218 4.97 21.21 -3.41
C GLU A 218 6.48 20.93 -3.25
N SER A 219 7.30 21.11 -4.30
CA SER A 219 8.75 20.90 -4.19
C SER A 219 9.56 22.09 -3.65
N HIS A 220 8.96 23.25 -3.35
CA HIS A 220 9.65 24.34 -2.65
C HIS A 220 8.68 25.22 -1.83
N ARG A 221 8.35 24.79 -0.61
CA ARG A 221 7.94 25.70 0.47
C ARG A 221 8.09 25.03 1.84
N GLU A 222 9.33 24.96 2.31
CA GLU A 222 9.57 24.97 3.76
C GLU A 222 9.34 26.41 4.25
N GLN A 223 8.36 26.61 5.14
CA GLN A 223 8.44 27.62 6.18
C GLN A 223 7.51 27.29 7.37
N PRO A 224 7.94 27.57 8.62
CA PRO A 224 7.26 27.19 9.86
C PRO A 224 6.35 28.32 10.38
N SER A 225 5.29 27.99 11.14
CA SER A 225 4.56 28.88 12.09
C SER A 225 3.46 28.07 12.83
N GLN A 226 3.64 27.64 14.08
CA GLN A 226 3.20 28.30 15.33
C GLN A 226 1.76 28.86 15.40
N ALA A 227 0.94 28.16 16.20
CA ALA A 227 -0.01 28.61 17.24
C ALA A 227 -1.06 29.71 16.97
N ASN A 228 -2.34 29.39 17.17
CA ASN A 228 -3.13 29.76 18.36
C ASN A 228 -4.61 29.32 18.23
N GLY A 229 -5.21 28.89 19.34
CA GLY A 229 -6.58 28.36 19.39
C GLY A 229 -7.68 29.39 19.65
N ALA A 230 -8.93 28.92 19.62
CA ALA A 230 -10.00 29.21 20.57
C ALA A 230 -11.34 28.63 20.06
N SER A 231 -12.09 28.08 21.00
CA SER A 231 -13.44 27.51 20.94
C SER A 231 -14.54 28.46 20.44
N ASP A 232 -15.57 27.93 19.77
CA ASP A 232 -16.96 28.32 20.06
C ASP A 232 -17.97 27.24 19.63
N GLU A 233 -18.76 26.76 20.58
CA GLU A 233 -19.86 25.81 20.40
C GLU A 233 -21.14 26.58 20.04
N GLN A 234 -21.70 26.38 18.84
CA GLN A 234 -23.06 26.83 18.54
C GLN A 234 -23.92 25.69 17.98
N ARG A 235 -24.92 25.36 18.79
CA ARG A 235 -25.90 24.28 18.68
C ARG A 235 -27.01 24.68 17.72
N VAL A 236 -27.26 23.89 16.67
CA VAL A 236 -28.33 24.11 15.67
C VAL A 236 -29.48 23.11 15.93
N PRO A 237 -30.76 23.47 15.71
CA PRO A 237 -31.90 22.62 16.08
C PRO A 237 -32.07 21.46 15.10
N VAL A 238 -32.30 20.27 15.67
CA VAL A 238 -32.50 19.02 14.92
C VAL A 238 -33.95 18.93 14.45
N ASP A 239 -34.15 19.01 13.13
CA ASP A 239 -35.38 18.54 12.48
C ASP A 239 -35.16 17.11 11.95
N ASN A 240 -36.12 16.25 12.26
CA ASN A 240 -36.02 14.81 12.18
C ASN A 240 -37.02 14.32 11.12
N ARG A 241 -36.51 14.00 9.90
CA ARG A 241 -37.01 12.95 8.97
C ARG A 241 -36.37 13.05 7.58
N ARG A 242 -35.19 12.47 7.46
CA ARG A 242 -34.45 11.91 6.29
C ARG A 242 -33.15 11.42 6.92
N HIS A 243 -32.67 10.19 6.66
CA HIS A 243 -31.34 9.81 7.15
C HIS A 243 -30.34 10.78 6.54
N SER A 244 -29.93 11.76 7.34
CA SER A 244 -29.08 12.86 6.92
C SER A 244 -27.70 12.30 6.64
N LEU A 245 -27.09 12.71 5.53
CA LEU A 245 -25.74 12.31 5.14
C LEU A 245 -24.73 12.46 6.29
N SER A 246 -25.01 13.37 7.24
CA SER A 246 -24.28 13.52 8.51
C SER A 246 -24.12 12.23 9.31
N VAL A 247 -25.08 11.30 9.27
CA VAL A 247 -24.96 10.00 9.96
C VAL A 247 -23.85 9.17 9.30
N TYR A 248 -23.80 9.15 7.97
CA TYR A 248 -22.75 8.44 7.22
C TYR A 248 -21.38 9.11 7.40
N PHE A 249 -21.31 10.44 7.39
CA PHE A 249 -20.08 11.16 7.74
C PHE A 249 -19.62 10.82 9.17
N SER A 250 -20.54 10.76 10.13
CA SER A 250 -20.21 10.40 11.52
C SER A 250 -19.71 8.96 11.66
N VAL A 251 -20.26 8.01 10.88
CA VAL A 251 -19.76 6.61 10.86
C VAL A 251 -18.34 6.53 10.33
N LEU A 252 -17.99 7.39 9.36
CA LEU A 252 -16.62 7.53 8.86
C LEU A 252 -15.77 8.49 9.71
N GLU A 253 -16.26 8.93 10.87
CA GLU A 253 -15.51 9.82 11.77
C GLU A 253 -15.11 11.15 11.09
N LEU A 254 -15.95 11.64 10.17
CA LEU A 254 -15.77 12.85 9.39
C LEU A 254 -16.80 13.94 9.73
N PRO A 255 -16.46 15.22 9.54
CA PRO A 255 -17.44 16.30 9.60
C PRO A 255 -18.40 16.24 8.40
N GLY A 256 -19.62 16.75 8.56
CA GLY A 256 -20.68 16.68 7.53
C GLY A 256 -20.44 17.46 6.24
N ASN A 257 -19.33 18.19 6.15
CA ASN A 257 -18.87 18.94 4.99
C ASN A 257 -17.61 18.34 4.34
N ALA A 258 -17.21 17.13 4.74
CA ALA A 258 -16.05 16.45 4.20
C ALA A 258 -16.21 16.20 2.69
N ASP A 259 -15.12 16.38 1.94
CA ASP A 259 -15.09 16.17 0.50
C ASP A 259 -14.99 14.68 0.13
N ARG A 260 -15.16 14.38 -1.16
CA ARG A 260 -15.10 13.01 -1.70
C ARG A 260 -13.78 12.31 -1.33
N ASN A 261 -12.67 13.06 -1.32
CA ASN A 261 -11.34 12.53 -1.00
C ASN A 261 -11.20 12.22 0.50
N ALA A 262 -11.71 13.07 1.39
CA ALA A 262 -11.77 12.80 2.81
C ALA A 262 -12.61 11.56 3.14
N VAL A 263 -13.76 11.40 2.48
CA VAL A 263 -14.61 10.21 2.62
C VAL A 263 -13.88 8.93 2.20
N ARG A 264 -13.14 8.97 1.09
CA ARG A 264 -12.28 7.87 0.64
C ARG A 264 -11.21 7.54 1.69
N ARG A 265 -10.41 8.52 2.12
CA ARG A 265 -9.39 8.35 3.17
C ARG A 265 -9.94 7.66 4.41
N ALA A 266 -11.01 8.23 4.97
CA ALA A 266 -11.56 7.74 6.23
C ALA A 266 -12.10 6.32 6.10
N TYR A 267 -12.72 6.00 4.96
CA TYR A 267 -13.13 4.64 4.65
C TYR A 267 -11.95 3.67 4.67
N TYR A 268 -10.86 3.96 3.95
CA TYR A 268 -9.70 3.05 3.89
C TYR A 268 -9.01 2.90 5.24
N HIS A 269 -8.81 4.00 5.97
CA HIS A 269 -8.24 3.97 7.32
C HIS A 269 -9.08 3.12 8.28
N LEU A 270 -10.41 3.29 8.28
CA LEU A 270 -11.30 2.51 9.12
C LEU A 270 -11.44 1.06 8.66
N ALA A 271 -11.44 0.82 7.35
CA ALA A 271 -11.46 -0.51 6.75
C ALA A 271 -10.25 -1.33 7.21
N ARG A 272 -9.04 -0.77 7.11
CA ARG A 272 -7.81 -1.41 7.58
C ARG A 272 -7.83 -1.71 9.08
N ARG A 273 -8.43 -0.84 9.89
CA ARG A 273 -8.52 -1.03 11.35
C ARG A 273 -9.56 -2.07 11.79
N TYR A 274 -10.68 -2.15 11.08
CA TYR A 274 -11.86 -2.94 11.49
C TYR A 274 -12.20 -4.11 10.56
N HIS A 275 -11.38 -4.42 9.56
CA HIS A 275 -11.62 -5.58 8.71
C HIS A 275 -11.61 -6.87 9.56
N PRO A 276 -12.63 -7.74 9.42
CA PRO A 276 -12.76 -8.94 10.25
C PRO A 276 -11.60 -9.93 10.11
N ASP A 277 -10.80 -9.79 9.05
CA ASP A 277 -9.66 -10.67 8.79
C ASP A 277 -8.35 -10.22 9.48
N VAL A 278 -8.19 -8.93 9.79
CA VAL A 278 -7.07 -8.41 10.62
C VAL A 278 -7.49 -8.20 12.08
N ASN A 279 -8.80 -8.07 12.33
CA ASN A 279 -9.35 -7.83 13.66
C ASN A 279 -10.41 -8.90 14.00
N ASP A 280 -10.01 -9.90 14.78
CA ASP A 280 -10.87 -11.02 15.22
C ASP A 280 -11.93 -10.62 16.27
N SER A 281 -12.07 -9.32 16.60
CA SER A 281 -13.10 -8.85 17.54
C SER A 281 -14.52 -9.15 17.01
N PRO A 282 -15.46 -9.63 17.84
CA PRO A 282 -16.85 -9.87 17.41
C PRO A 282 -17.57 -8.60 16.91
N ASP A 283 -17.06 -7.41 17.25
CA ASP A 283 -17.61 -6.13 16.79
C ASP A 283 -16.99 -5.63 15.47
N SER A 284 -15.86 -6.19 15.02
CA SER A 284 -15.17 -5.76 13.79
C SER A 284 -16.07 -5.94 12.55
N THR A 285 -16.75 -7.08 12.46
CA THR A 285 -17.68 -7.39 11.36
C THR A 285 -18.83 -6.37 11.30
N LYS A 286 -19.44 -6.04 12.45
CA LYS A 286 -20.55 -5.06 12.50
C LYS A 286 -20.06 -3.65 12.16
N ARG A 287 -18.91 -3.26 12.70
CA ARG A 287 -18.31 -1.95 12.43
C ARG A 287 -17.96 -1.81 10.95
N MET A 288 -17.36 -2.83 10.35
CA MET A 288 -17.04 -2.86 8.93
C MET A 288 -18.27 -2.80 8.03
N GLN A 289 -19.37 -3.47 8.40
CA GLN A 289 -20.64 -3.36 7.67
C GLN A 289 -21.16 -1.91 7.66
N GLN A 290 -21.12 -1.24 8.81
CA GLN A 290 -21.51 0.17 8.93
C GLN A 290 -20.63 1.09 8.09
N ILE A 291 -19.30 0.88 8.14
CA ILE A 291 -18.30 1.64 7.36
C ILE A 291 -18.57 1.48 5.85
N ASN A 292 -18.80 0.23 5.39
CA ASN A 292 -19.11 -0.08 3.99
C ASN A 292 -20.42 0.57 3.51
N GLU A 293 -21.46 0.57 4.35
CA GLU A 293 -22.73 1.21 4.05
C GLU A 293 -22.58 2.73 3.95
N ALA A 294 -21.93 3.35 4.93
CA ALA A 294 -21.70 4.80 4.95
C ALA A 294 -20.93 5.27 3.71
N TYR A 295 -19.83 4.60 3.38
CA TYR A 295 -19.04 4.92 2.20
C TYR A 295 -19.84 4.79 0.90
N ARG A 296 -20.62 3.70 0.73
CA ARG A 296 -21.46 3.51 -0.47
C ARG A 296 -22.46 4.64 -0.67
N HIS A 297 -23.12 5.08 0.40
CA HIS A 297 -24.10 6.16 0.33
C HIS A 297 -23.47 7.51 0.04
N LEU A 298 -22.32 7.82 0.62
CA LEU A 298 -21.60 9.07 0.37
C LEU A 298 -21.04 9.12 -1.05
N MET A 299 -20.43 8.04 -1.54
CA MET A 299 -19.91 7.99 -2.92
C MET A 299 -21.04 8.12 -3.94
N ALA A 300 -22.16 7.41 -3.76
CA ALA A 300 -23.32 7.54 -4.63
C ALA A 300 -23.95 8.94 -4.61
N HIS A 301 -23.80 9.68 -3.52
CA HIS A 301 -24.22 11.08 -3.45
C HIS A 301 -23.31 11.98 -4.30
N PHE A 302 -21.99 11.90 -4.12
CA PHE A 302 -21.04 12.67 -4.93
C PHE A 302 -21.12 12.37 -6.44
N ASP A 303 -21.38 11.11 -6.81
CA ASP A 303 -21.49 10.72 -8.21
C ASP A 303 -22.77 11.27 -8.87
N ARG A 304 -23.82 11.60 -8.10
CA ARG A 304 -25.06 12.23 -8.62
C ARG A 304 -24.96 13.75 -8.74
N GLU A 305 -24.00 14.37 -8.07
CA GLU A 305 -23.76 15.82 -8.11
C GLU A 305 -22.81 16.24 -9.25
N ARG A 306 -22.34 15.26 -10.04
CA ARG A 306 -21.41 15.40 -11.15
C ARG A 306 -22.14 15.58 -12.48
#